data_AF-A0A172UHL3-F1
#
_entry.id   AF-A0A172UHL3-F1
#
_cell.length_a   1.000
_cell.length_b   1.000
_cell.length_c   1.000
_cell.angle_alpha   90.00
_cell.angle_beta   90.00
_cell.angle_gamma   90.00
#
_symmetry.space_group_name_H-M   'P 1'
#
loop_
_entity.id
_entity.type
_entity.pdbx_description
1 polymer ?
#
loop_
_entity_poly.entity_id
_entity_poly.type
_entity_poly.pdbx_seq_one_letter_code
_entity_poly.pdbx_strand_id
1 'polypeptide(L)'
;MNEFWQSTEGQRLRAAQQTDEAELQSWLADQPGVLVYDHGGHAPAQWRGEVDGYNFAFRVRDTEWDIEIGLRPSRRFRRVVDGTNDDGTTRYRLDEIIEGGIIATGTTSAAGYSADLRERAAFIVTTIRNHLRCKRVDEVGRLVAERSAELNQRLS
;
A
#
# COMPACT_ATOMS: atom_id res chain seq x y z
N MET A 1 -15.16 12.40 -26.12
CA MET A 1 -14.54 12.37 -24.77
C MET A 1 -13.12 12.98 -24.73
N ASN A 2 -12.74 13.83 -25.69
CA ASN A 2 -11.38 14.41 -25.76
C ASN A 2 -11.39 15.95 -25.59
N GLU A 3 -12.53 16.63 -25.83
CA GLU A 3 -12.63 18.09 -25.82
C GLU A 3 -12.34 18.73 -24.45
N PHE A 4 -12.83 18.13 -23.37
CA PHE A 4 -12.53 18.61 -22.01
C PHE A 4 -11.03 18.57 -21.72
N TRP A 5 -10.37 17.46 -22.06
CA TRP A 5 -8.93 17.30 -21.81
C TRP A 5 -8.08 18.21 -22.69
N GLN A 6 -8.57 18.63 -23.86
CA GLN A 6 -7.93 19.62 -24.73
C GLN A 6 -8.24 21.08 -24.32
N SER A 7 -9.20 21.31 -23.43
CA SER A 7 -9.48 22.64 -22.88
C SER A 7 -8.34 23.13 -21.98
N THR A 8 -8.28 24.44 -21.74
CA THR A 8 -7.32 25.05 -20.80
C THR A 8 -7.43 24.46 -19.40
N GLU A 9 -8.65 24.15 -18.94
CA GLU A 9 -8.87 23.54 -17.64
C GLU A 9 -8.32 22.10 -17.59
N GLY A 10 -8.62 21.28 -18.60
CA GLY A 10 -8.08 19.93 -18.70
C GLY A 10 -6.55 19.89 -18.82
N GLN A 11 -5.95 20.87 -19.50
CA GLN A 11 -4.50 21.01 -19.57
C GLN A 11 -3.88 21.42 -18.23
N ARG A 12 -4.52 22.34 -17.48
CA ARG A 12 -4.06 22.73 -16.13
C ARG A 12 -4.11 21.55 -15.16
N LEU A 13 -5.18 20.77 -15.17
CA LEU A 13 -5.29 19.57 -14.33
C LEU A 13 -4.20 18.55 -14.65
N ARG A 14 -3.89 18.34 -15.94
CA ARG A 14 -2.80 17.45 -16.35
C ARG A 14 -1.43 17.96 -15.93
N ALA A 15 -1.18 19.26 -16.06
CA ALA A 15 0.08 19.86 -15.61
C ALA A 15 0.26 19.76 -14.10
N ALA A 16 -0.81 19.94 -13.32
CA ALA A 16 -0.79 19.74 -11.87
C ALA A 16 -0.47 18.29 -11.52
N GLN A 17 -1.17 17.32 -12.14
CA GLN A 17 -0.89 15.89 -11.92
C GLN A 17 0.55 15.51 -12.27
N GLN A 18 1.12 16.06 -13.35
CA GLN A 18 2.52 15.84 -13.71
C GLN A 18 3.49 16.45 -12.71
N THR A 19 3.12 17.57 -12.10
CA THR A 19 3.94 18.21 -11.05
C THR A 19 3.95 17.37 -9.78
N ASP A 20 2.77 16.93 -9.33
CA ASP A 20 2.64 16.06 -8.15
C ASP A 20 3.39 14.73 -8.36
N GLU A 21 3.32 14.18 -9.58
CA GLU A 21 4.06 12.98 -9.96
C GLU A 21 5.57 13.20 -9.91
N ALA A 22 6.07 14.30 -10.48
CA ALA A 22 7.49 14.61 -10.47
C ALA A 22 8.02 14.82 -9.04
N GLU A 23 7.23 15.46 -8.17
CA GLU A 23 7.57 15.62 -6.76
C GLU A 23 7.61 14.27 -6.04
N LEU A 24 6.63 13.39 -6.26
CA LEU A 24 6.63 12.03 -5.72
C LEU A 24 7.88 11.26 -6.16
N GLN A 25 8.21 11.27 -7.46
CA GLN A 25 9.38 10.55 -7.98
C GLN A 25 10.69 11.09 -7.40
N SER A 26 10.82 12.42 -7.30
CA SER A 26 11.96 13.06 -6.66
C SER A 26 12.10 12.62 -5.20
N TRP A 27 11.00 12.59 -4.44
CA TRP A 27 11.02 12.16 -3.05
C TRP A 27 11.36 10.66 -2.90
N LEU A 28 10.81 9.80 -3.76
CA LEU A 28 11.08 8.36 -3.76
C LEU A 28 12.55 8.04 -4.05
N ALA A 29 13.21 8.81 -4.92
CA ALA A 29 14.63 8.65 -5.21
C ALA A 29 15.51 8.83 -3.96
N ASP A 30 15.05 9.64 -3.00
CA ASP A 30 15.72 9.86 -1.71
C ASP A 30 15.29 8.86 -0.61
N GLN A 31 14.43 7.88 -0.92
CA GLN A 31 13.97 6.87 0.04
C GLN A 31 14.64 5.51 -0.17
N PRO A 32 15.75 5.21 0.52
CA PRO A 32 16.42 3.91 0.38
C PRO A 32 15.50 2.77 0.82
N GLY A 33 15.48 1.68 0.06
CA GLY A 33 14.67 0.50 0.37
C GLY A 33 13.16 0.68 0.12
N VAL A 34 12.74 1.75 -0.55
CA VAL A 34 11.35 1.95 -0.96
C VAL A 34 11.22 1.79 -2.47
N LEU A 35 10.28 0.95 -2.89
CA LEU A 35 9.86 0.80 -4.28
C LEU A 35 8.34 0.93 -4.34
N VAL A 36 7.82 1.74 -5.25
CA VAL A 36 6.37 1.83 -5.51
C VAL A 36 6.11 1.32 -6.92
N TYR A 37 5.31 0.27 -7.04
CA TYR A 37 4.98 -0.37 -8.33
C TYR A 37 3.73 0.22 -8.96
N ASP A 38 2.81 0.63 -8.11
CA ASP A 38 1.51 1.13 -8.51
C ASP A 38 1.04 2.10 -7.44
N HIS A 39 0.65 3.29 -7.87
CA HIS A 39 -0.01 4.30 -7.04
C HIS A 39 -1.12 4.94 -7.86
N GLY A 40 -2.10 4.11 -8.22
CA GLY A 40 -3.12 4.45 -9.19
C GLY A 40 -4.44 3.73 -8.93
N GLY A 41 -5.51 4.36 -9.39
CA GLY A 41 -6.88 3.91 -9.22
C GLY A 41 -7.77 5.14 -9.15
N HIS A 42 -8.60 5.37 -10.17
CA HIS A 42 -9.73 6.27 -9.98
C HIS A 42 -10.49 5.77 -8.76
N ALA A 43 -10.71 6.69 -7.82
CA ALA A 43 -11.23 6.47 -6.48
C ALA A 43 -11.96 5.10 -6.32
N PRO A 44 -11.46 4.22 -5.44
CA PRO A 44 -10.52 4.50 -4.36
C PRO A 44 -9.03 4.38 -4.72
N ALA A 45 -8.19 5.17 -4.03
CA ALA A 45 -6.74 5.14 -4.15
C ALA A 45 -6.17 3.79 -3.70
N GLN A 46 -5.30 3.21 -4.52
CA GLN A 46 -4.58 1.98 -4.21
C GLN A 46 -3.09 2.22 -4.43
N TRP A 47 -2.27 1.77 -3.48
CA TRP A 47 -0.82 1.82 -3.57
C TRP A 47 -0.24 0.45 -3.29
N ARG A 48 0.78 0.07 -4.06
CA ARG A 48 1.49 -1.20 -3.90
C ARG A 48 2.98 -0.98 -4.12
N GLY A 49 3.78 -1.71 -3.37
CA GLY A 49 5.22 -1.58 -3.44
C GLY A 49 5.94 -2.45 -2.44
N GLU A 50 7.18 -2.08 -2.15
CA GLU A 50 8.03 -2.66 -1.13
C GLU A 50 8.64 -1.57 -0.26
N VAL A 51 8.75 -1.85 1.05
CA VAL A 51 9.48 -1.03 2.02
C VAL A 51 10.39 -1.95 2.83
N ASP A 52 11.68 -1.70 2.79
CA ASP A 52 12.74 -2.43 3.50
C ASP A 52 12.66 -3.96 3.29
N GLY A 53 12.32 -4.38 2.07
CA GLY A 53 12.19 -5.79 1.67
C GLY A 53 10.84 -6.43 1.97
N TYR A 54 9.86 -5.65 2.46
CA TYR A 54 8.50 -6.11 2.69
C TYR A 54 7.53 -5.52 1.69
N ASN A 55 6.85 -6.38 0.94
CA ASN A 55 5.77 -5.95 0.07
C ASN A 55 4.60 -5.39 0.90
N PHE A 56 3.92 -4.40 0.35
CA PHE A 56 2.79 -3.74 1.00
C PHE A 56 1.65 -3.45 0.02
N ALA A 57 0.46 -3.32 0.58
CA ALA A 57 -0.68 -2.68 -0.09
C ALA A 57 -1.28 -1.63 0.84
N PHE A 58 -1.58 -0.47 0.31
CA PHE A 58 -2.50 0.49 0.91
C PHE A 58 -3.76 0.55 0.06
N ARG A 59 -4.92 0.38 0.67
CA ARG A 59 -6.19 0.27 -0.04
C ARG A 59 -7.20 1.17 0.64
N VAL A 60 -7.79 2.08 -0.14
CA VAL A 60 -8.99 2.79 0.28
C VAL A 60 -10.22 1.98 -0.15
N ARG A 61 -11.22 1.90 0.72
CA ARG A 61 -12.54 1.33 0.45
C ARG A 61 -13.57 2.30 1.04
N ASP A 62 -14.36 2.92 0.18
CA ASP A 62 -15.25 4.03 0.54
C ASP A 62 -14.50 5.16 1.26
N THR A 63 -14.67 5.28 2.58
CA THR A 63 -14.01 6.27 3.44
C THR A 63 -13.00 5.64 4.40
N GLU A 64 -12.77 4.33 4.32
CA GLU A 64 -11.83 3.59 5.15
C GLU A 64 -10.58 3.24 4.37
N TRP A 65 -9.46 3.07 5.07
CA TRP A 65 -8.24 2.56 4.48
C TRP A 65 -7.54 1.56 5.40
N ASP A 66 -6.82 0.65 4.76
CA ASP A 66 -5.92 -0.31 5.41
C ASP A 66 -4.51 -0.23 4.82
N ILE A 67 -3.50 -0.54 5.65
CA ILE A 67 -2.13 -0.86 5.22
C ILE A 67 -1.86 -2.31 5.58
N GLU A 68 -1.56 -3.12 4.56
CA GLU A 68 -1.20 -4.52 4.67
C GLU A 68 0.28 -4.72 4.34
N ILE A 69 0.94 -5.67 5.03
CA ILE A 69 2.32 -6.08 4.77
C ILE A 69 2.43 -7.60 4.62
N GLY A 70 3.40 -8.10 3.85
CA GLY A 70 3.60 -9.55 3.69
C GLY A 70 2.47 -10.19 2.87
N LEU A 71 2.08 -9.47 1.82
CA LEU A 71 1.15 -9.88 0.78
C LEU A 71 1.54 -11.24 0.21
N ARG A 72 0.57 -12.16 0.23
CA ARG A 72 0.71 -13.50 -0.31
C ARG A 72 -0.61 -13.98 -0.92
N PRO A 73 -0.57 -14.91 -1.88
CA PRO A 73 -1.78 -15.53 -2.40
C PRO A 73 -2.56 -16.22 -1.27
N SER A 74 -3.83 -15.85 -1.11
CA SER A 74 -4.68 -16.35 -0.03
C SER A 74 -5.31 -17.71 -0.34
N ARG A 75 -5.13 -18.25 -1.57
CA ARG A 75 -5.90 -19.39 -2.12
C ARG A 75 -7.40 -19.15 -2.25
N ARG A 76 -7.86 -17.92 -1.98
CA ARG A 76 -9.22 -17.48 -2.24
C ARG A 76 -9.25 -16.78 -3.60
N PHE A 77 -10.36 -16.92 -4.31
CA PHE A 77 -10.52 -16.37 -5.64
C PHE A 77 -11.75 -15.47 -5.67
N ARG A 78 -11.64 -14.36 -6.39
CA ARG A 78 -12.77 -13.48 -6.72
C ARG A 78 -13.08 -13.58 -8.21
N ARG A 79 -14.36 -13.45 -8.57
CA ARG A 79 -14.79 -13.34 -9.97
C ARG A 79 -14.63 -11.89 -10.41
N VAL A 80 -13.83 -11.66 -11.43
CA VAL A 80 -13.64 -10.35 -12.07
C VAL A 80 -14.24 -10.42 -13.46
N VAL A 81 -14.99 -9.39 -13.85
CA VAL A 81 -15.49 -9.27 -15.22
C VAL A 81 -14.29 -9.05 -16.14
N ASP A 82 -14.14 -9.93 -17.13
CA ASP A 82 -13.02 -9.91 -18.09
C ASP A 82 -13.53 -9.77 -19.53
N GLY A 83 -14.65 -9.06 -19.66
CA GLY A 83 -15.32 -8.77 -20.93
C GLY A 83 -16.65 -9.49 -21.10
N THR A 84 -17.04 -9.61 -22.36
CA THR A 84 -18.32 -10.17 -22.80
C THR A 84 -18.04 -11.28 -23.80
N ASN A 85 -18.78 -12.38 -23.71
CA ASN A 85 -18.74 -13.46 -24.68
C ASN A 85 -19.48 -13.06 -25.97
N ASP A 86 -19.27 -13.82 -27.05
CA ASP A 86 -19.91 -13.56 -28.36
C ASP A 86 -21.45 -13.68 -28.30
N ASP A 87 -21.99 -14.42 -27.34
CA ASP A 87 -23.43 -14.56 -27.08
C ASP A 87 -24.02 -13.41 -26.23
N GLY A 88 -23.21 -12.39 -25.92
CA GLY A 88 -23.61 -11.23 -25.12
C GLY A 88 -23.59 -11.46 -23.61
N THR A 89 -23.21 -12.66 -23.13
CA THR A 89 -23.10 -12.93 -21.68
C THR A 89 -21.81 -12.38 -21.09
N THR A 90 -21.84 -11.98 -19.82
CA THR A 90 -20.64 -11.49 -19.12
C THR A 90 -19.63 -12.62 -18.92
N ARG A 91 -18.40 -12.39 -19.37
CA ARG A 91 -17.27 -13.30 -19.14
C ARG A 91 -16.60 -12.96 -17.80
N TYR A 92 -16.31 -14.01 -17.03
CA TYR A 92 -15.64 -13.87 -15.74
C TYR A 92 -14.30 -14.60 -15.74
N ARG A 93 -13.29 -13.97 -15.18
CA ARG A 93 -12.01 -14.59 -14.80
C ARG A 93 -11.95 -14.74 -13.28
N LEU A 94 -11.34 -15.83 -12.82
CA LEU A 94 -10.97 -15.98 -11.42
C LEU A 94 -9.64 -15.28 -11.17
N ASP A 95 -9.64 -14.35 -10.23
CA ASP A 95 -8.47 -13.60 -9.79
C ASP A 95 -8.15 -14.03 -8.36
N GLU A 96 -6.93 -14.48 -8.10
CA GLU A 96 -6.53 -14.91 -6.76
C GLU A 96 -6.38 -13.68 -5.85
N ILE A 97 -6.97 -13.74 -4.66
CA ILE A 97 -6.95 -12.64 -3.70
C ILE A 97 -5.57 -12.63 -3.02
N ILE A 98 -4.89 -11.49 -3.10
CA ILE A 98 -3.60 -11.23 -2.45
C ILE A 98 -3.82 -10.44 -1.17
N GLU A 99 -3.38 -10.99 -0.03
CA GLU A 99 -3.63 -10.43 1.29
C GLU A 99 -2.38 -10.49 2.17
N GLY A 100 -2.22 -9.49 3.02
CA GLY A 100 -1.16 -9.39 4.02
C GLY A 100 -1.70 -9.29 5.45
N GLY A 101 -0.79 -9.12 6.41
CA GLY A 101 -1.16 -8.72 7.76
C GLY A 101 -1.47 -7.22 7.79
N ILE A 102 -2.63 -6.84 8.33
CA ILE A 102 -3.01 -5.44 8.53
C ILE A 102 -2.16 -4.86 9.65
N ILE A 103 -1.45 -3.76 9.38
CA ILE A 103 -0.60 -3.07 10.36
C ILE A 103 -1.18 -1.73 10.81
N ALA A 104 -2.09 -1.16 10.02
CA ALA A 104 -2.76 0.10 10.33
C ALA A 104 -4.07 0.20 9.56
N THR A 105 -5.05 0.86 10.16
CA THR A 105 -6.34 1.21 9.55
C THR A 105 -6.71 2.64 9.92
N GLY A 106 -7.54 3.29 9.10
CA GLY A 106 -8.10 4.58 9.45
C GLY A 106 -9.13 5.05 8.44
N THR A 107 -9.45 6.34 8.48
CA THR A 107 -10.42 6.94 7.56
C THR A 107 -9.76 7.98 6.66
N THR A 108 -10.40 8.28 5.53
CA THR A 108 -9.97 9.33 4.61
C THR A 108 -10.13 10.74 5.19
N SER A 109 -10.73 10.86 6.37
CA SER A 109 -10.82 12.11 7.13
C SER A 109 -9.79 12.21 8.27
N ALA A 110 -8.98 11.17 8.47
CA ALA A 110 -7.99 11.14 9.55
C ALA A 110 -6.88 12.17 9.30
N ALA A 111 -6.38 12.78 10.37
CA ALA A 111 -5.21 13.65 10.29
C ALA A 111 -4.01 12.88 9.71
N GLY A 112 -3.35 13.45 8.70
CA GLY A 112 -2.26 12.79 7.97
C GLY A 112 -2.69 11.97 6.74
N TYR A 113 -3.99 11.75 6.52
CA TYR A 113 -4.51 11.30 5.24
C TYR A 113 -4.48 12.47 4.25
N SER A 114 -3.35 12.67 3.57
CA SER A 114 -3.18 13.80 2.64
C SER A 114 -3.71 13.51 1.25
N ALA A 115 -4.34 14.50 0.60
CA ALA A 115 -4.70 14.44 -0.81
C ALA A 115 -3.46 14.54 -1.73
N ASP A 116 -2.35 15.05 -1.21
CA ASP A 116 -1.07 15.12 -1.92
C ASP A 116 -0.41 13.74 -2.04
N LEU A 117 0.12 13.44 -3.23
CA LEU A 117 0.72 12.13 -3.53
C LEU A 117 1.98 11.87 -2.70
N ARG A 118 2.85 12.88 -2.57
CA ARG A 118 4.13 12.75 -1.87
C ARG A 118 3.91 12.62 -0.37
N GLU A 119 3.03 13.41 0.23
CA GLU A 119 2.67 13.31 1.64
C GLU A 119 2.01 11.98 1.96
N ARG A 120 1.14 11.47 1.07
CA ARG A 120 0.55 10.14 1.21
C ARG A 120 1.60 9.04 1.16
N ALA A 121 2.54 9.11 0.23
CA ALA A 121 3.65 8.16 0.17
C ALA A 121 4.48 8.20 1.46
N ALA A 122 4.80 9.39 1.95
CA ALA A 122 5.51 9.59 3.21
C ALA A 122 4.77 9.01 4.42
N PHE A 123 3.44 9.19 4.48
CA PHE A 123 2.59 8.61 5.51
C PHE A 123 2.65 7.07 5.49
N ILE A 124 2.47 6.45 4.32
CA ILE A 124 2.49 4.99 4.16
C ILE A 124 3.86 4.42 4.57
N VAL A 125 4.93 4.96 3.99
CA VAL A 125 6.31 4.50 4.24
C VAL A 125 6.68 4.65 5.72
N THR A 126 6.35 5.78 6.34
CA THR A 126 6.62 6.02 7.76
C THR A 126 5.87 5.04 8.64
N THR A 127 4.60 4.77 8.35
CA THR A 127 3.79 3.80 9.09
C THR A 127 4.38 2.40 9.02
N ILE A 128 4.79 1.96 7.83
CA ILE A 128 5.43 0.65 7.63
C ILE A 128 6.76 0.56 8.39
N ARG A 129 7.66 1.54 8.22
CA ARG A 129 8.96 1.55 8.92
C ARG A 129 8.82 1.52 10.43
N ASN A 130 7.86 2.27 10.98
CA ASN A 130 7.57 2.27 12.41
C ASN A 130 7.10 0.89 12.88
N HIS A 131 6.18 0.26 12.15
CA HIS A 131 5.73 -1.10 12.45
C HIS A 131 6.88 -2.11 12.44
N LEU A 132 7.72 -2.10 11.39
CA LEU A 132 8.87 -3.00 11.27
C LEU A 132 9.88 -2.80 12.39
N ARG A 133 10.10 -1.56 12.83
CA ARG A 133 10.98 -1.25 13.96
C ARG A 133 10.42 -1.83 15.26
N CYS A 134 9.12 -1.62 15.55
CA CYS A 134 8.49 -2.17 16.76
C CYS A 134 8.56 -3.70 16.76
N LYS A 135 8.20 -4.34 15.64
CA LYS A 135 8.27 -5.80 15.50
C LYS A 135 9.66 -6.35 15.80
N ARG A 136 10.72 -5.69 15.30
CA ARG A 136 12.11 -6.10 15.56
C ARG A 136 12.48 -5.98 17.04
N VAL A 137 12.03 -4.92 17.71
CA VAL A 137 12.27 -4.73 19.15
C VAL A 137 11.59 -5.84 19.95
N ASP A 138 10.35 -6.19 19.62
CA ASP A 138 9.61 -7.26 20.29
C ASP A 138 10.30 -8.63 20.10
N GLU A 139 10.76 -8.93 18.88
CA GLU A 139 11.50 -10.16 18.58
C GLU A 139 12.79 -10.28 19.39
N VAL A 140 13.58 -9.21 19.47
CA VAL A 140 14.80 -9.17 20.28
C VAL A 140 14.47 -9.35 21.76
N GLY A 141 13.44 -8.66 22.27
CA GLY A 141 13.01 -8.79 23.67
C GLY A 141 12.63 -10.22 24.03
N ARG A 142 11.90 -10.91 23.14
CA ARG A 142 11.54 -12.32 23.32
C ARG A 142 12.76 -13.24 23.36
N LEU A 143 13.70 -13.09 22.41
CA LEU A 143 14.92 -13.91 22.36
C LEU A 143 15.80 -13.73 23.61
N VAL A 144 15.88 -12.50 24.12
CA VAL A 144 16.60 -12.20 25.38
C VAL A 144 15.93 -12.91 26.56
N ALA A 145 14.60 -12.85 26.66
CA ALA A 145 13.86 -13.50 27.73
C ALA A 145 13.99 -15.03 27.70
N GLU A 146 13.90 -15.65 26.52
CA GLU A 146 14.09 -17.08 26.31
C GLU A 146 15.50 -17.52 26.77
N ARG A 147 16.54 -16.81 26.31
CA ARG A 147 17.92 -17.12 26.70
C ARG A 147 18.19 -16.93 28.19
N SER A 148 17.59 -15.90 28.81
CA SER A 148 17.68 -15.70 30.26
C SER A 148 17.00 -16.84 31.03
N ALA A 149 15.85 -17.33 30.57
CA ALA A 149 15.16 -18.45 31.19
C ALA A 149 15.98 -19.75 31.10
N GLU A 150 16.58 -20.04 29.94
CA GLU A 150 17.47 -21.19 29.75
C GLU A 150 18.70 -21.12 30.67
N LEU A 151 19.32 -19.95 30.80
CA LEU A 151 20.47 -19.77 31.69
C LEU A 151 20.09 -19.98 33.16
N ASN A 152 18.95 -19.44 33.60
CA ASN A 152 18.45 -19.62 34.96
C ASN A 152 18.12 -21.08 35.28
N GLN A 153 17.58 -21.84 34.32
CA GLN A 153 17.34 -23.28 34.47
C GLN A 153 18.63 -24.10 34.55
N ARG A 154 19.70 -23.68 33.87
CA ARG A 154 21.00 -24.39 33.92
C ARG A 154 21.81 -24.09 35.18
N LEU A 155 21.45 -23.02 35.90
CA LEU A 155 22.10 -22.59 37.15
C LEU A 155 21.33 -22.99 38.41
N SER A 156 20.15 -23.62 38.26
CA SER A 156 19.35 -24.22 39.34
C SER A 156 19.61 -25.71 39.43
#